data_AF-A0A1G2KAE9-F1
#
_entry.id   AF-A0A1G2KAE9-F1
#
_cell.length_a   1.000
_cell.length_b   1.000
_cell.length_c   1.000
_cell.angle_alpha   90.00
_cell.angle_beta   90.00
_cell.angle_gamma   90.00
#
_symmetry.space_group_name_H-M   'P 1'
#
loop_
_entity.id
_entity.type
_entity.pdbx_description
1 polymer ?
#
loop_
_entity_poly.entity_id
_entity_poly.type
_entity_poly.pdbx_seq_one_letter_code
_entity_poly.pdbx_strand_id
1 'polypeptide(L)'
;MSIRAYKKILLILALFSLMIGVTAGMLDTLKRRQEAYFAALFSKTKEPEGISLTEEEVADLTKSSVVRIYHKITGEAKIPSFTIDLDALEIKIDQRKIRTVPIDYEIMGSGVIVSPSGFIATNAHVASPEMGKFLSVLEVFSIEFFKDSFFQTADGEPSAAEQARFERAEKLAEKELKRLVEESSFDIVDELKILDPSSKAENLEDITKGGFPAQAVYTEQDYIENDRDISILKIEESRLPALPIETRTELPIGRTVFAFGFPATAEVHKKDLLQASFTRGIINALKSTEMGEFKLYQLDAKISQGSSGGPLLDEKGNIKGLITSQTSEFEQERGDNFAFAIPSPIVKDALDAASIEPAAGAFYQNLLSGIESLRQKRCKVALTKFEAARDTHGAFLASDTLGKYIAACERLIESGKSIDSRFDETIEFLKTVGPLFWLIIGVVLIGGALGIIVIAVLKRRVRHTEESAAGLSQSADDTPKGGGTSLPGGGITRGNLAHERKPAYTAFLTKRQEQKEETVHTEAELEAIKYAKTELKAGYKEDQIIEALKASGWQEEAAEKIMLLAKVE
;
A
#
# COMPACT_ATOMS: atom_id res chain seq x y z
N MET A 1 -46.52 19.39 -75.78
CA MET A 1 -45.29 19.81 -75.05
C MET A 1 -44.07 19.45 -75.89
N SER A 2 -43.06 20.32 -76.03
CA SER A 2 -41.92 20.08 -76.95
C SER A 2 -40.98 18.96 -76.46
N ILE A 3 -40.40 18.19 -77.39
CA ILE A 3 -39.38 17.15 -77.12
C ILE A 3 -38.18 17.71 -76.33
N ARG A 4 -37.85 19.01 -76.49
CA ARG A 4 -36.81 19.68 -75.69
C ARG A 4 -37.18 19.81 -74.21
N ALA A 5 -38.47 19.99 -73.89
CA ALA A 5 -38.94 20.02 -72.50
C ALA A 5 -38.88 18.62 -71.87
N TYR A 6 -39.29 17.57 -72.61
CA TYR A 6 -39.22 16.19 -72.13
C TYR A 6 -37.77 15.76 -71.86
N LYS A 7 -36.82 16.06 -72.75
CA LYS A 7 -35.38 15.81 -72.51
C LYS A 7 -34.83 16.58 -71.29
N LYS A 8 -35.25 17.83 -71.05
CA LYS A 8 -34.85 18.56 -69.83
C LYS A 8 -35.42 17.94 -68.56
N ILE A 9 -36.68 17.51 -68.57
CA ILE A 9 -37.30 16.82 -67.43
C ILE A 9 -36.61 15.48 -67.17
N LEU A 10 -36.30 14.69 -68.22
CA LEU A 10 -35.57 13.43 -68.06
C LEU A 10 -34.15 13.64 -67.52
N LEU A 11 -33.44 14.68 -67.97
CA LEU A 11 -32.10 15.01 -67.47
C LEU A 11 -32.14 15.44 -66.00
N ILE A 12 -33.14 16.24 -65.61
CA ILE A 12 -33.36 16.63 -64.21
C ILE A 12 -33.71 15.40 -63.36
N LEU A 13 -34.60 14.51 -63.82
CA LEU A 13 -34.92 13.27 -63.11
C LEU A 13 -33.73 12.31 -63.00
N ALA A 14 -32.88 12.21 -64.03
CA ALA A 14 -31.66 11.42 -64.00
C ALA A 14 -30.63 12.00 -63.01
N LEU A 15 -30.44 13.32 -62.99
CA LEU A 15 -29.59 14.00 -62.00
C LEU A 15 -30.16 13.90 -60.58
N PHE A 16 -31.49 13.94 -60.42
CA PHE A 16 -32.17 13.75 -59.14
C PHE A 16 -32.04 12.30 -58.66
N SER A 17 -32.13 11.32 -59.57
CA SER A 17 -31.86 9.90 -59.27
C SER A 17 -30.40 9.64 -58.93
N LEU A 18 -29.45 10.36 -59.56
CA LEU A 18 -28.03 10.29 -59.18
C LEU A 18 -27.80 10.91 -57.81
N MET A 19 -28.41 12.06 -57.52
CA MET A 19 -28.38 12.70 -56.20
C MET A 19 -28.99 11.81 -55.12
N ILE A 20 -30.14 11.16 -55.39
CA ILE A 20 -30.76 10.20 -54.45
C ILE A 20 -29.89 8.94 -54.30
N GLY A 21 -29.27 8.44 -55.36
CA GLY A 21 -28.33 7.32 -55.29
C GLY A 21 -27.08 7.64 -54.46
N VAL A 22 -26.53 8.85 -54.63
CA VAL A 22 -25.39 9.34 -53.83
C VAL A 22 -25.81 9.61 -52.40
N THR A 23 -26.96 10.23 -52.12
CA THR A 23 -27.41 10.44 -50.73
C THR A 23 -27.84 9.15 -50.06
N ALA A 24 -28.39 8.16 -50.78
CA ALA A 24 -28.71 6.84 -50.23
C ALA A 24 -27.45 5.99 -49.99
N GLY A 25 -26.46 6.01 -50.89
CA GLY A 25 -25.17 5.36 -50.66
C GLY A 25 -24.35 6.05 -49.57
N MET A 26 -24.46 7.38 -49.45
CA MET A 26 -23.89 8.16 -48.36
C MET A 26 -24.67 7.94 -47.05
N LEU A 27 -26.00 7.74 -47.08
CA LEU A 27 -26.77 7.33 -45.91
C LEU A 27 -26.41 5.91 -45.49
N ASP A 28 -26.25 4.95 -46.40
CA ASP A 28 -25.91 3.57 -46.03
C ASP A 28 -24.46 3.45 -45.54
N THR A 29 -23.54 4.24 -46.09
CA THR A 29 -22.17 4.33 -45.54
C THR A 29 -22.09 5.14 -44.24
N LEU A 30 -22.89 6.20 -44.06
CA LEU A 30 -23.04 6.89 -42.77
C LEU A 30 -23.78 6.04 -41.75
N LYS A 31 -24.73 5.20 -42.16
CA LYS A 31 -25.48 4.28 -41.31
C LYS A 31 -24.61 3.11 -40.92
N ARG A 32 -23.85 2.48 -41.82
CA ARG A 32 -22.83 1.48 -41.46
C ARG A 32 -21.70 2.08 -40.64
N ARG A 33 -21.30 3.33 -40.88
CA ARG A 33 -20.36 4.04 -39.99
C ARG A 33 -20.98 4.36 -38.64
N GLN A 34 -22.24 4.79 -38.57
CA GLN A 34 -22.94 4.99 -37.29
C GLN A 34 -23.14 3.67 -36.58
N GLU A 35 -23.63 2.62 -37.22
CA GLU A 35 -23.77 1.27 -36.65
C GLU A 35 -22.41 0.71 -36.22
N ALA A 36 -21.31 0.99 -36.94
CA ALA A 36 -19.95 0.64 -36.52
C ALA A 36 -19.39 1.55 -35.40
N TYR A 37 -19.84 2.81 -35.29
CA TYR A 37 -19.40 3.76 -34.26
C TYR A 37 -20.22 3.61 -32.97
N PHE A 38 -21.52 3.33 -33.08
CA PHE A 38 -22.40 2.85 -32.02
C PHE A 38 -21.99 1.45 -31.58
N ALA A 39 -21.67 0.53 -32.50
CA ALA A 39 -21.02 -0.71 -32.12
C ALA A 39 -19.69 -0.42 -31.42
N ALA A 40 -18.80 0.44 -31.92
CA ALA A 40 -17.57 0.78 -31.18
C ALA A 40 -17.82 1.44 -29.80
N LEU A 41 -18.92 2.19 -29.63
CA LEU A 41 -19.37 2.78 -28.36
C LEU A 41 -20.02 1.77 -27.40
N PHE A 42 -20.56 0.64 -27.90
CA PHE A 42 -21.33 -0.33 -27.11
C PHE A 42 -20.78 -1.78 -27.16
N SER A 43 -19.80 -2.08 -28.01
CA SER A 43 -19.17 -3.39 -28.25
C SER A 43 -17.74 -3.46 -27.68
N LYS A 44 -17.44 -2.57 -26.74
CA LYS A 44 -16.36 -2.78 -25.78
C LYS A 44 -16.91 -2.64 -24.37
N THR A 45 -17.57 -3.72 -23.93
CA THR A 45 -17.22 -4.28 -22.62
C THR A 45 -15.76 -4.74 -22.68
N LYS A 46 -14.85 -3.76 -22.78
CA LYS A 46 -13.55 -3.89 -22.17
C LYS A 46 -13.90 -4.13 -20.70
N GLU A 47 -13.49 -5.25 -20.12
CA GLU A 47 -13.49 -5.34 -18.67
C GLU A 47 -12.87 -4.04 -18.16
N PRO A 48 -13.49 -3.34 -17.19
CA PRO A 48 -12.97 -2.06 -16.75
C PRO A 48 -11.51 -2.27 -16.39
N GLU A 49 -10.60 -1.58 -17.09
CA GLU A 49 -9.18 -1.60 -16.76
C GLU A 49 -9.10 -1.23 -15.30
N GLY A 50 -8.77 -2.23 -14.46
CA GLY A 50 -8.95 -2.14 -13.02
C GLY A 50 -8.30 -0.86 -12.54
N ILE A 51 -9.09 0.00 -11.90
CA ILE A 51 -8.69 1.38 -11.60
C ILE A 51 -7.34 1.34 -10.89
N SER A 52 -6.30 1.83 -11.56
CA SER A 52 -4.98 1.95 -10.94
C SER A 52 -5.09 3.01 -9.86
N LEU A 53 -4.99 2.59 -8.61
CA LEU A 53 -4.90 3.51 -7.50
C LEU A 53 -3.53 4.19 -7.51
N THR A 54 -3.44 5.37 -6.90
CA THR A 54 -2.13 5.94 -6.53
C THR A 54 -1.62 5.27 -5.25
N GLU A 55 -0.33 5.35 -4.99
CA GLU A 55 0.27 4.85 -3.74
C GLU A 55 -0.37 5.51 -2.50
N GLU A 56 -0.71 6.80 -2.62
CA GLU A 56 -1.44 7.57 -1.63
C GLU A 56 -2.84 6.97 -1.37
N GLU A 57 -3.63 6.72 -2.42
CA GLU A 57 -4.97 6.12 -2.30
C GLU A 57 -4.92 4.69 -1.71
N VAL A 58 -3.89 3.89 -2.02
CA VAL A 58 -3.67 2.58 -1.39
C VAL A 58 -3.40 2.76 0.10
N ALA A 59 -2.55 3.71 0.49
CA ALA A 59 -2.29 4.00 1.91
C ALA A 59 -3.57 4.48 2.62
N ASP A 60 -4.36 5.37 2.02
CA ASP A 60 -5.62 5.88 2.57
C ASP A 60 -6.67 4.77 2.79
N LEU A 61 -6.79 3.85 1.82
CA LEU A 61 -7.72 2.72 1.89
C LEU A 61 -7.37 1.72 2.99
N THR A 62 -6.08 1.61 3.34
CA THR A 62 -5.56 0.51 4.16
C THR A 62 -5.08 0.93 5.54
N LYS A 63 -4.68 2.20 5.76
CA LYS A 63 -4.15 2.70 7.04
C LYS A 63 -5.07 2.40 8.22
N SER A 64 -6.37 2.64 8.07
CA SER A 64 -7.39 2.39 9.10
C SER A 64 -7.48 0.92 9.54
N SER A 65 -7.01 0.00 8.70
CA SER A 65 -7.08 -1.46 8.87
C SER A 65 -5.85 -2.08 9.51
N VAL A 66 -4.75 -1.33 9.61
CA VAL A 66 -3.46 -1.79 10.13
C VAL A 66 -3.38 -1.42 11.61
N VAL A 67 -3.06 -2.40 12.46
CA VAL A 67 -3.17 -2.26 13.92
C VAL A 67 -1.85 -2.57 14.63
N ARG A 68 -1.55 -1.84 15.71
CA ARG A 68 -0.41 -2.15 16.59
C ARG A 68 -0.85 -3.19 17.59
N ILE A 69 -0.10 -4.29 17.66
CA ILE A 69 -0.31 -5.36 18.63
C ILE A 69 0.68 -5.18 19.77
N TYR A 70 0.19 -5.29 21.00
CA TYR A 70 0.99 -5.36 22.21
C TYR A 70 0.63 -6.66 22.93
N HIS A 71 1.65 -7.42 23.28
CA HIS A 71 1.53 -8.72 23.90
C HIS A 71 2.49 -8.76 25.09
N LYS A 72 1.95 -8.82 26.31
CA LYS A 72 2.74 -8.90 27.53
C LYS A 72 2.62 -10.30 28.12
N ILE A 73 3.76 -10.95 28.33
CA ILE A 73 3.86 -12.27 28.97
C ILE A 73 4.56 -12.05 30.30
N THR A 74 3.91 -12.37 31.40
CA THR A 74 4.49 -12.27 32.75
C THR A 74 4.36 -13.58 33.52
N GLY A 75 5.23 -13.84 34.50
CA GLY A 75 5.12 -15.00 35.37
C GLY A 75 6.46 -15.60 35.79
N GLU A 76 6.53 -16.93 35.88
CA GLU A 76 7.75 -17.67 36.23
C GLU A 76 7.93 -18.93 35.36
N ALA A 77 9.15 -19.12 34.83
CA ALA A 77 9.63 -20.40 34.32
C ALA A 77 10.32 -21.18 35.44
N LYS A 78 10.07 -22.49 35.49
CA LYS A 78 10.74 -23.47 36.36
C LYS A 78 11.49 -24.43 35.47
N ILE A 79 12.77 -24.13 35.28
CA ILE A 79 13.66 -24.77 34.31
C ILE A 79 14.56 -25.75 35.05
N PRO A 80 14.60 -27.04 34.69
CA PRO A 80 15.59 -27.99 35.22
C PRO A 80 17.02 -27.47 35.01
N SER A 81 17.90 -27.62 36.00
CA SER A 81 19.32 -27.25 35.82
C SER A 81 19.98 -28.20 34.82
N PHE A 82 20.88 -27.68 33.99
CA PHE A 82 21.65 -28.48 33.06
C PHE A 82 23.10 -28.00 32.96
N THR A 83 23.94 -28.86 32.38
CA THR A 83 25.32 -28.53 31.98
C THR A 83 25.50 -28.93 30.51
N ILE A 84 26.14 -28.06 29.74
CA ILE A 84 26.51 -28.30 28.35
C ILE A 84 27.98 -28.74 28.30
N ASP A 85 28.27 -29.73 27.47
CA ASP A 85 29.62 -30.24 27.20
C ASP A 85 29.79 -30.29 25.68
N LEU A 86 30.39 -29.23 25.11
CA LEU A 86 30.54 -29.04 23.66
C LEU A 86 31.66 -29.90 23.08
N ASP A 87 32.55 -30.47 23.91
CA ASP A 87 33.56 -31.45 23.49
C ASP A 87 32.91 -32.84 23.31
N ALA A 88 32.03 -33.25 24.24
CA ALA A 88 31.26 -34.48 24.14
C ALA A 88 30.03 -34.37 23.21
N LEU A 89 29.57 -33.15 22.91
CA LEU A 89 28.27 -32.85 22.29
C LEU A 89 27.09 -33.45 23.11
N GLU A 90 27.13 -33.26 24.42
CA GLU A 90 26.11 -33.74 25.36
C GLU A 90 25.53 -32.61 26.23
N ILE A 91 24.24 -32.70 26.55
CA ILE A 91 23.59 -31.84 27.56
C ILE A 91 22.98 -32.72 28.66
N LYS A 92 23.42 -32.49 29.90
CA LYS A 92 23.06 -33.29 31.07
C LYS A 92 22.10 -32.48 31.94
N ILE A 93 20.84 -32.92 32.04
CA ILE A 93 19.79 -32.27 32.83
C ILE A 93 19.64 -32.95 34.19
N ASP A 94 19.64 -32.17 35.28
CA ASP A 94 19.28 -32.64 36.62
C ASP A 94 17.87 -32.15 37.02
N GLN A 95 16.90 -33.01 36.74
CA GLN A 95 15.48 -32.85 37.06
C GLN A 95 15.18 -32.63 38.57
N ARG A 96 16.16 -32.81 39.46
CA ARG A 96 15.98 -32.55 40.92
C ARG A 96 16.34 -31.12 41.31
N LYS A 97 17.03 -30.37 40.45
CA LYS A 97 17.52 -29.02 40.74
C LYS A 97 16.86 -28.01 39.80
N ILE A 98 15.73 -27.48 40.21
CA ILE A 98 14.98 -26.48 39.44
C ILE A 98 15.56 -25.07 39.65
N ARG A 99 15.72 -24.31 38.56
CA ARG A 99 15.97 -22.87 38.56
C ARG A 99 14.65 -22.16 38.24
N THR A 100 14.21 -21.28 39.13
CA THR A 100 13.10 -20.35 38.84
C THR A 100 13.66 -19.13 38.12
N VAL A 101 13.02 -18.71 37.04
CA VAL A 101 13.36 -17.52 36.26
C VAL A 101 12.10 -16.67 36.09
N PRO A 102 12.10 -15.39 36.47
CA PRO A 102 10.96 -14.50 36.25
C PRO A 102 10.79 -14.26 34.75
N ILE A 103 9.54 -14.16 34.31
CA ILE A 103 9.16 -13.80 32.95
C ILE A 103 8.52 -12.41 32.99
N ASP A 104 9.02 -11.48 32.19
CA ASP A 104 8.41 -10.19 31.89
C ASP A 104 8.85 -9.76 30.49
N TYR A 105 8.17 -10.29 29.47
CA TYR A 105 8.45 -9.98 28.06
C TYR A 105 7.32 -9.13 27.47
N GLU A 106 7.70 -8.08 26.74
CA GLU A 106 6.78 -7.25 25.96
C GLU A 106 7.10 -7.40 24.47
N ILE A 107 6.18 -7.99 23.73
CA ILE A 107 6.28 -8.20 22.28
C ILE A 107 5.37 -7.17 21.60
N MET A 108 5.95 -6.42 20.65
CA MET A 108 5.23 -5.43 19.87
C MET A 108 5.28 -5.79 18.39
N GLY A 109 4.10 -5.86 17.76
CA GLY A 109 3.96 -6.25 16.36
C GLY A 109 2.94 -5.41 15.62
N SER A 110 2.62 -5.84 14.40
CA SER A 110 1.60 -5.30 13.53
C SER A 110 0.53 -6.36 13.26
N GLY A 111 -0.65 -5.94 12.84
CA GLY A 111 -1.71 -6.82 12.37
C GLY A 111 -2.56 -6.14 11.30
N VAL A 112 -3.43 -6.91 10.67
CA VAL A 112 -4.43 -6.39 9.73
C VAL A 112 -5.82 -6.91 10.04
N ILE A 113 -6.81 -6.01 10.07
CA ILE A 113 -8.22 -6.36 10.26
C ILE A 113 -8.72 -7.05 8.98
N VAL A 114 -9.19 -8.29 9.10
CA VAL A 114 -9.66 -9.16 8.00
C VAL A 114 -11.16 -9.43 8.01
N SER A 115 -11.86 -9.05 9.09
CA SER A 115 -13.33 -9.07 9.15
C SER A 115 -13.89 -7.89 9.96
N PRO A 116 -15.04 -7.28 9.57
CA PRO A 116 -15.64 -6.15 10.29
C PRO A 116 -16.16 -6.50 11.69
N SER A 117 -16.12 -7.79 12.06
CA SER A 117 -16.59 -8.39 13.30
C SER A 117 -15.49 -8.65 14.35
N GLY A 118 -14.28 -8.12 14.15
CA GLY A 118 -13.22 -8.18 15.15
C GLY A 118 -12.06 -9.12 14.84
N PHE A 119 -12.04 -9.80 13.69
CA PHE A 119 -10.95 -10.71 13.34
C PHE A 119 -9.76 -9.99 12.69
N ILE A 120 -8.56 -10.29 13.20
CA ILE A 120 -7.28 -9.69 12.80
C ILE A 120 -6.30 -10.81 12.46
N ALA A 121 -5.56 -10.69 11.38
CA ALA A 121 -4.46 -11.59 11.05
C ALA A 121 -3.11 -10.95 11.42
N THR A 122 -2.19 -11.74 11.96
CA THR A 122 -0.83 -11.35 12.37
C THR A 122 0.09 -12.58 12.35
N ASN A 123 1.35 -12.44 12.77
CA ASN A 123 2.28 -13.56 12.92
C ASN A 123 2.03 -14.36 14.21
N ALA A 124 2.43 -15.63 14.19
CA ALA A 124 2.41 -16.48 15.38
C ALA A 124 3.42 -15.97 16.42
N HIS A 125 4.64 -15.58 16.03
CA HIS A 125 5.64 -15.06 16.96
C HIS A 125 5.24 -13.74 17.66
N VAL A 126 4.29 -12.98 17.09
CA VAL A 126 3.76 -11.75 17.70
C VAL A 126 2.73 -12.06 18.78
N ALA A 127 1.94 -13.13 18.62
CA ALA A 127 0.76 -13.43 19.44
C ALA A 127 0.84 -14.73 20.25
N SER A 128 1.90 -15.54 20.08
CA SER A 128 2.05 -16.82 20.76
C SER A 128 2.79 -16.69 22.09
N PRO A 129 2.21 -17.10 23.23
CA PRO A 129 2.91 -17.10 24.51
C PRO A 129 4.08 -18.09 24.55
N GLU A 130 4.14 -19.04 23.60
CA GLU A 130 5.27 -19.97 23.45
C GLU A 130 6.60 -19.24 23.20
N MET A 131 6.57 -18.07 22.55
CA MET A 131 7.78 -17.25 22.36
C MET A 131 8.37 -16.80 23.71
N GLY A 132 7.53 -16.38 24.68
CA GLY A 132 8.00 -16.02 26.02
C GLY A 132 8.59 -17.21 26.78
N LYS A 133 8.02 -18.40 26.62
CA LYS A 133 8.58 -19.64 27.20
C LYS A 133 9.94 -19.95 26.59
N PHE A 134 10.02 -19.94 25.26
CA PHE A 134 11.25 -20.18 24.50
C PHE A 134 12.37 -19.21 24.91
N LEU A 135 12.08 -17.90 24.94
CA LEU A 135 13.05 -16.87 25.35
C LEU A 135 13.57 -17.10 26.78
N SER A 136 12.70 -17.43 27.74
CA SER A 136 13.13 -17.68 29.13
C SER A 136 14.06 -18.90 29.29
N VAL A 137 13.90 -19.91 28.43
CA VAL A 137 14.80 -21.07 28.40
C VAL A 137 16.07 -20.73 27.63
N LEU A 138 15.97 -20.03 26.50
CA LEU A 138 17.11 -19.57 25.70
C LEU A 138 18.06 -18.67 26.50
N GLU A 139 17.54 -17.83 27.40
CA GLU A 139 18.36 -17.00 28.29
C GLU A 139 19.23 -17.86 29.22
N VAL A 140 18.63 -18.86 29.89
CA VAL A 140 19.38 -19.81 30.74
C VAL A 140 20.33 -20.68 29.91
N PHE A 141 19.89 -21.11 28.73
CA PHE A 141 20.68 -21.91 27.79
C PHE A 141 21.92 -21.16 27.34
N SER A 142 21.77 -19.91 26.93
CA SER A 142 22.87 -19.05 26.51
C SER A 142 23.90 -18.90 27.63
N ILE A 143 23.46 -18.68 28.87
CA ILE A 143 24.36 -18.57 30.04
C ILE A 143 25.20 -19.85 30.24
N GLU A 144 24.61 -21.05 30.12
CA GLU A 144 25.40 -22.29 30.25
C GLU A 144 26.24 -22.59 28.99
N PHE A 145 25.77 -22.22 27.80
CA PHE A 145 26.49 -22.38 26.53
C PHE A 145 27.74 -21.49 26.45
N PHE A 146 27.64 -20.24 26.91
CA PHE A 146 28.77 -19.30 26.93
C PHE A 146 29.86 -19.69 27.91
N LYS A 147 29.53 -20.32 29.06
CA LYS A 147 30.54 -20.83 30.01
C LYS A 147 31.49 -21.86 29.41
N ASP A 148 30.97 -22.72 28.53
CA ASP A 148 31.76 -23.75 27.85
C ASP A 148 32.43 -23.22 26.57
N SER A 149 31.74 -22.33 25.85
CA SER A 149 32.22 -21.73 24.60
C SER A 149 33.39 -20.75 24.77
N PHE A 150 33.59 -20.17 25.96
CA PHE A 150 34.56 -19.09 26.21
C PHE A 150 36.05 -19.49 26.02
N PHE A 151 36.34 -20.75 25.73
CA PHE A 151 37.71 -21.27 25.64
C PHE A 151 38.30 -21.35 24.22
N GLN A 152 37.54 -21.10 23.14
CA GLN A 152 37.99 -21.44 21.77
C GLN A 152 37.65 -20.41 20.67
N THR A 153 38.17 -19.19 20.77
CA THR A 153 38.50 -18.36 19.59
C THR A 153 39.84 -17.67 19.79
N ALA A 154 40.92 -18.26 19.27
CA ALA A 154 42.17 -17.54 19.01
C ALA A 154 42.07 -16.87 17.65
N ASP A 155 42.73 -15.72 17.46
CA ASP A 155 42.56 -14.84 16.30
C ASP A 155 42.81 -15.56 14.96
N GLY A 156 41.75 -15.70 14.14
CA GLY A 156 41.82 -16.29 12.80
C GLY A 156 40.44 -16.62 12.21
N GLU A 157 40.38 -16.91 10.90
CA GLU A 157 39.18 -17.57 10.35
C GLU A 157 39.10 -19.02 10.85
N PRO A 158 37.90 -19.50 11.25
CA PRO A 158 37.74 -20.84 11.76
C PRO A 158 38.05 -21.88 10.68
N SER A 159 38.86 -22.87 11.03
CA SER A 159 39.17 -23.99 10.16
C SER A 159 37.90 -24.78 9.80
N ALA A 160 37.95 -25.55 8.71
CA ALA A 160 36.83 -26.41 8.32
C ALA A 160 36.42 -27.43 9.41
N ALA A 161 37.34 -27.78 10.33
CA ALA A 161 37.04 -28.63 11.48
C ALA A 161 36.27 -27.89 12.58
N GLU A 162 36.58 -26.61 12.80
CA GLU A 162 35.86 -25.73 13.74
C GLU A 162 34.49 -25.34 13.18
N GLN A 163 34.38 -25.03 11.89
CA GLN A 163 33.09 -24.81 11.20
C GLN A 163 32.19 -26.05 11.30
N ALA A 164 32.69 -27.23 10.92
CA ALA A 164 31.94 -28.47 11.03
C ALA A 164 31.69 -28.91 12.50
N ARG A 165 32.37 -28.32 13.50
CA ARG A 165 32.03 -28.48 14.91
C ARG A 165 30.91 -27.52 15.31
N PHE A 166 30.97 -26.27 14.88
CA PHE A 166 29.95 -25.24 15.11
C PHE A 166 28.58 -25.70 14.58
N GLU A 167 28.49 -26.16 13.33
CA GLU A 167 27.25 -26.72 12.74
C GLU A 167 26.67 -27.91 13.54
N ARG A 168 27.52 -28.69 14.23
CA ARG A 168 27.09 -29.80 15.09
C ARG A 168 26.65 -29.34 16.48
N ALA A 169 27.31 -28.32 17.03
CA ALA A 169 26.92 -27.69 18.28
C ALA A 169 25.60 -26.92 18.13
N GLU A 170 25.37 -26.26 17.00
CA GLU A 170 24.14 -25.57 16.64
C GLU A 170 22.94 -26.52 16.58
N LYS A 171 23.05 -27.64 15.82
CA LYS A 171 22.00 -28.67 15.74
C LYS A 171 21.75 -29.40 17.07
N LEU A 172 22.78 -29.52 17.92
CA LEU A 172 22.59 -30.00 19.29
C LEU A 172 21.82 -28.97 20.11
N ALA A 173 22.21 -27.69 20.04
CA ALA A 173 21.59 -26.61 20.79
C ALA A 173 20.11 -26.45 20.44
N GLU A 174 19.75 -26.41 19.16
CA GLU A 174 18.36 -26.35 18.68
C GLU A 174 17.50 -27.49 19.28
N LYS A 175 17.93 -28.74 19.09
CA LYS A 175 17.22 -29.94 19.56
C LYS A 175 17.07 -29.97 21.09
N GLU A 176 18.14 -29.66 21.81
CA GLU A 176 18.16 -29.75 23.27
C GLU A 176 17.48 -28.53 23.92
N LEU A 177 17.48 -27.36 23.27
CA LEU A 177 16.69 -26.20 23.68
C LEU A 177 15.19 -26.50 23.61
N LYS A 178 14.71 -27.11 22.51
CA LYS A 178 13.32 -27.59 22.41
C LYS A 178 13.00 -28.59 23.53
N ARG A 179 13.86 -29.58 23.77
CA ARG A 179 13.69 -30.53 24.88
C ARG A 179 13.67 -29.84 26.26
N LEU A 180 14.49 -28.82 26.47
CA LEU A 180 14.50 -28.04 27.71
C LEU A 180 13.21 -27.21 27.91
N VAL A 181 12.61 -26.69 26.84
CA VAL A 181 11.29 -26.06 26.92
C VAL A 181 10.23 -27.09 27.29
N GLU A 182 10.22 -28.26 26.65
CA GLU A 182 9.29 -29.37 26.95
C GLU A 182 9.44 -29.94 28.38
N GLU A 183 10.66 -29.99 28.91
CA GLU A 183 10.97 -30.45 30.27
C GLU A 183 10.81 -29.36 31.35
N SER A 184 10.53 -28.11 30.96
CA SER A 184 10.28 -26.99 31.87
C SER A 184 8.79 -26.82 32.18
N SER A 185 8.47 -26.16 33.30
CA SER A 185 7.09 -25.78 33.62
C SER A 185 6.96 -24.27 33.76
N PHE A 186 5.83 -23.73 33.31
CA PHE A 186 5.61 -22.29 33.18
C PHE A 186 4.29 -21.92 33.86
N ASP A 187 4.34 -20.91 34.73
CA ASP A 187 3.17 -20.27 35.32
C ASP A 187 3.12 -18.85 34.76
N ILE A 188 2.29 -18.63 33.73
CA ILE A 188 2.29 -17.41 32.93
C ILE A 188 0.91 -16.77 32.83
N VAL A 189 0.91 -15.44 32.80
CA VAL A 189 -0.20 -14.57 32.43
C VAL A 189 0.10 -13.99 31.06
N ASP A 190 -0.76 -14.31 30.11
CA ASP A 190 -0.78 -13.80 28.73
C ASP A 190 -1.77 -12.63 28.65
N GLU A 191 -1.29 -11.45 28.30
CA GLU A 191 -2.09 -10.25 28.05
C GLU A 191 -1.86 -9.74 26.61
N LEU A 192 -2.77 -10.14 25.71
CA LEU A 192 -2.78 -9.71 24.32
C LEU A 192 -3.76 -8.56 24.08
N LYS A 193 -3.29 -7.49 23.42
CA LYS A 193 -4.06 -6.26 23.16
C LYS A 193 -3.80 -5.67 21.77
N ILE A 194 -4.84 -5.06 21.23
CA ILE A 194 -4.74 -4.15 20.08
C ILE A 194 -4.75 -2.72 20.62
N LEU A 195 -3.73 -1.93 20.34
CA LEU A 195 -3.68 -0.54 20.84
C LEU A 195 -4.72 0.32 20.13
N ASP A 196 -5.37 1.23 20.87
CA ASP A 196 -6.32 2.19 20.32
C ASP A 196 -5.59 3.25 19.47
N PRO A 197 -5.76 3.27 18.13
CA PRO A 197 -5.05 4.21 17.27
C PRO A 197 -5.62 5.64 17.34
N SER A 198 -6.73 5.85 18.05
CA SER A 198 -7.26 7.18 18.39
C SER A 198 -6.76 7.74 19.73
N SER A 199 -5.98 6.94 20.48
CA SER A 199 -5.43 7.35 21.76
C SER A 199 -4.50 8.55 21.63
N LYS A 200 -4.56 9.44 22.62
CA LYS A 200 -3.74 10.65 22.74
C LYS A 200 -2.70 10.54 23.86
N ALA A 201 -2.55 9.36 24.45
CA ALA A 201 -1.54 9.10 25.46
C ALA A 201 -0.14 9.13 24.83
N GLU A 202 0.85 9.64 25.58
CA GLU A 202 2.22 9.87 25.09
C GLU A 202 3.23 8.85 25.66
N ASN A 203 2.75 7.85 26.42
CA ASN A 203 3.54 6.82 27.06
C ASN A 203 2.86 5.44 26.89
N LEU A 204 3.66 4.38 26.84
CA LEU A 204 3.20 3.02 26.56
C LEU A 204 2.19 2.51 27.60
N GLU A 205 2.40 2.80 28.89
CA GLU A 205 1.54 2.32 29.99
C GLU A 205 0.09 2.82 29.86
N ASP A 206 -0.10 4.09 29.50
CA ASP A 206 -1.43 4.66 29.32
C ASP A 206 -2.05 4.30 27.96
N ILE A 207 -1.23 4.09 26.92
CA ILE A 207 -1.70 3.56 25.62
C ILE A 207 -2.22 2.13 25.80
N THR A 208 -1.50 1.26 26.51
CA THR A 208 -1.89 -0.15 26.72
C THR A 208 -3.07 -0.31 27.67
N LYS A 209 -3.30 0.60 28.63
CA LYS A 209 -4.54 0.65 29.43
C LYS A 209 -5.79 0.90 28.58
N GLY A 210 -5.67 1.71 27.52
CA GLY A 210 -6.77 2.02 26.59
C GLY A 210 -6.96 1.02 25.44
N GLY A 211 -6.05 0.05 25.29
CA GLY A 211 -6.10 -0.94 24.21
C GLY A 211 -7.26 -1.94 24.34
N PHE A 212 -7.75 -2.43 23.20
CA PHE A 212 -8.77 -3.45 23.09
C PHE A 212 -8.18 -4.82 23.47
N PRO A 213 -8.71 -5.54 24.48
CA PRO A 213 -8.30 -6.91 24.78
C PRO A 213 -8.55 -7.82 23.58
N ALA A 214 -7.58 -8.67 23.27
CA ALA A 214 -7.61 -9.61 22.17
C ALA A 214 -7.41 -11.05 22.67
N GLN A 215 -7.86 -12.02 21.87
CA GLN A 215 -7.62 -13.44 22.09
C GLN A 215 -7.16 -14.08 20.79
N ALA A 216 -6.13 -14.93 20.84
CA ALA A 216 -5.79 -15.80 19.72
C ALA A 216 -6.85 -16.89 19.56
N VAL A 217 -7.58 -16.86 18.44
CA VAL A 217 -8.59 -17.88 18.08
C VAL A 217 -8.00 -18.98 17.20
N TYR A 218 -6.85 -18.72 16.59
CA TYR A 218 -5.99 -19.70 15.94
C TYR A 218 -4.54 -19.20 15.99
N THR A 219 -3.60 -20.09 16.31
CA THR A 219 -2.16 -19.85 16.19
C THR A 219 -1.52 -21.15 15.72
N GLU A 220 -0.75 -21.08 14.64
CA GLU A 220 0.05 -22.22 14.20
C GLU A 220 1.01 -22.65 15.31
N GLN A 221 1.06 -23.93 15.65
CA GLN A 221 1.81 -24.41 16.81
C GLN A 221 3.29 -24.60 16.49
N ASP A 222 3.59 -25.34 15.41
CA ASP A 222 4.95 -25.64 14.94
C ASP A 222 5.47 -24.56 13.97
N TYR A 223 5.14 -23.29 14.25
CA TYR A 223 5.34 -22.16 13.33
C TYR A 223 6.81 -21.81 13.06
N ILE A 224 7.70 -22.26 13.95
CA ILE A 224 9.15 -22.13 13.81
C ILE A 224 9.66 -23.20 12.84
N GLU A 225 9.19 -24.44 13.00
CA GLU A 225 9.62 -25.59 12.18
C GLU A 225 9.03 -25.60 10.77
N ASN A 226 7.83 -25.05 10.57
CA ASN A 226 7.11 -25.12 9.31
C ASN A 226 7.05 -23.80 8.51
N ASP A 227 7.69 -22.72 9.01
CA ASP A 227 7.65 -21.35 8.47
C ASP A 227 6.23 -20.72 8.37
N ARG A 228 5.15 -21.41 8.78
CA ARG A 228 3.77 -20.90 8.78
C ARG A 228 3.54 -20.02 10.02
N ASP A 229 4.30 -18.94 10.11
CA ASP A 229 4.22 -17.95 11.18
C ASP A 229 2.94 -17.07 11.07
N ILE A 230 1.79 -17.68 11.40
CA ILE A 230 0.44 -17.11 11.27
C ILE A 230 -0.40 -17.29 12.55
N SER A 231 -1.08 -16.22 12.96
CA SER A 231 -2.09 -16.23 14.02
C SER A 231 -3.29 -15.36 13.63
N ILE A 232 -4.48 -15.78 14.06
CA ILE A 232 -5.74 -15.06 13.91
C ILE A 232 -6.23 -14.67 15.30
N LEU A 233 -6.45 -13.37 15.50
CA LEU A 233 -6.92 -12.78 16.74
C LEU A 233 -8.38 -12.34 16.63
N LYS A 234 -9.04 -12.24 17.77
CA LYS A 234 -10.39 -11.67 17.93
C LYS A 234 -10.39 -10.56 18.98
N ILE A 235 -10.96 -9.40 18.64
CA ILE A 235 -11.39 -8.36 19.58
C ILE A 235 -12.91 -8.24 19.59
N GLU A 236 -13.52 -7.82 20.70
CA GLU A 236 -14.99 -7.66 20.82
C GLU A 236 -15.52 -6.34 20.25
N GLU A 237 -15.10 -6.01 19.04
CA GLU A 237 -15.50 -4.81 18.31
C GLU A 237 -16.23 -5.09 16.99
N SER A 238 -16.94 -4.08 16.49
CA SER A 238 -17.79 -4.19 15.29
C SER A 238 -17.71 -2.96 14.40
N ARG A 239 -18.11 -3.12 13.12
CA ARG A 239 -17.94 -2.10 12.04
C ARG A 239 -16.47 -1.74 11.83
N LEU A 240 -15.56 -2.71 12.02
CA LEU A 240 -14.13 -2.47 11.78
C LEU A 240 -13.82 -2.29 10.28
N PRO A 241 -12.83 -1.47 9.92
CA PRO A 241 -12.43 -1.22 8.54
C PRO A 241 -11.60 -2.38 7.97
N ALA A 242 -12.19 -3.55 7.79
CA ALA A 242 -11.49 -4.74 7.30
C ALA A 242 -11.06 -4.66 5.83
N LEU A 243 -9.94 -5.29 5.47
CA LEU A 243 -9.46 -5.39 4.08
C LEU A 243 -9.84 -6.71 3.40
N PRO A 244 -10.01 -6.70 2.06
CA PRO A 244 -10.11 -7.93 1.28
C PRO A 244 -8.77 -8.69 1.25
N ILE A 245 -8.86 -10.02 1.32
CA ILE A 245 -7.73 -10.93 1.05
C ILE A 245 -7.91 -11.49 -0.37
N GLU A 246 -6.85 -11.44 -1.19
CA GLU A 246 -6.85 -12.00 -2.55
C GLU A 246 -5.86 -13.16 -2.63
N THR A 247 -6.36 -14.39 -2.77
CA THR A 247 -5.55 -15.63 -2.77
C THR A 247 -5.38 -16.28 -4.14
N ARG A 248 -6.16 -15.88 -5.16
CA ARG A 248 -6.27 -16.60 -6.45
C ARG A 248 -5.05 -16.45 -7.36
N THR A 249 -4.25 -15.43 -7.13
CA THR A 249 -3.12 -15.05 -7.99
C THR A 249 -1.89 -14.83 -7.12
N GLU A 250 -0.87 -15.68 -7.25
CA GLU A 250 0.45 -15.43 -6.66
C GLU A 250 1.08 -14.16 -7.25
N LEU A 251 1.90 -13.47 -6.47
CA LEU A 251 2.64 -12.31 -6.97
C LEU A 251 3.91 -12.77 -7.71
N PRO A 252 4.07 -12.42 -9.01
CA PRO A 252 5.29 -12.74 -9.74
C PRO A 252 6.45 -11.83 -9.30
N ILE A 253 7.67 -12.28 -9.55
CA ILE A 253 8.90 -11.49 -9.39
C ILE A 253 8.80 -10.21 -10.26
N GLY A 254 9.27 -9.09 -9.70
CA GLY A 254 9.19 -7.75 -10.29
C GLY A 254 7.85 -7.03 -10.04
N ARG A 255 6.89 -7.65 -9.33
CA ARG A 255 5.61 -7.01 -9.01
C ARG A 255 5.78 -5.98 -7.88
N THR A 256 5.32 -4.75 -8.11
CA THR A 256 5.20 -3.72 -7.05
C THR A 256 4.24 -4.18 -5.96
N VAL A 257 4.65 -3.96 -4.72
CA VAL A 257 3.90 -4.24 -3.49
C VAL A 257 4.09 -3.11 -2.49
N PHE A 258 3.19 -3.04 -1.50
CA PHE A 258 3.31 -2.12 -0.38
C PHE A 258 3.28 -2.90 0.93
N ALA A 259 4.22 -2.61 1.81
CA ALA A 259 4.25 -3.07 3.19
C ALA A 259 3.66 -1.97 4.08
N PHE A 260 2.85 -2.36 5.06
CA PHE A 260 2.30 -1.42 6.05
C PHE A 260 2.46 -2.05 7.44
N GLY A 261 2.99 -1.30 8.40
CA GLY A 261 3.19 -1.79 9.76
C GLY A 261 3.81 -0.74 10.66
N PHE A 262 4.28 -1.15 11.84
CA PHE A 262 4.85 -0.27 12.86
C PHE A 262 6.33 -0.64 13.11
N PRO A 263 7.25 -0.26 12.20
CA PRO A 263 8.69 -0.49 12.36
C PRO A 263 9.24 0.30 13.55
N ALA A 264 9.88 -0.39 14.50
CA ALA A 264 10.53 0.23 15.66
C ALA A 264 11.57 1.28 15.24
N THR A 265 12.25 1.09 14.11
CA THR A 265 13.24 2.05 13.57
C THR A 265 12.63 3.35 13.02
N ALA A 266 11.29 3.46 12.92
CA ALA A 266 10.60 4.70 12.56
C ALA A 266 10.02 5.44 13.78
N GLU A 267 10.16 4.89 14.99
CA GLU A 267 9.67 5.51 16.22
C GLU A 267 10.62 6.64 16.68
N VAL A 268 10.57 7.79 15.98
CA VAL A 268 11.40 8.97 16.29
C VAL A 268 11.05 9.55 17.66
N HIS A 269 9.77 9.49 18.05
CA HIS A 269 9.29 9.86 19.37
C HIS A 269 8.32 8.80 19.92
N LYS A 270 8.20 8.69 21.25
CA LYS A 270 7.21 7.80 21.91
C LYS A 270 5.75 8.09 21.53
N LYS A 271 5.46 9.23 20.89
CA LYS A 271 4.13 9.59 20.36
C LYS A 271 3.83 8.90 19.01
N ASP A 272 4.84 8.33 18.37
CA ASP A 272 4.75 7.72 17.04
C ASP A 272 4.43 6.22 17.11
N LEU A 273 4.33 5.64 18.31
CA LEU A 273 3.93 4.23 18.58
C LEU A 273 2.63 3.81 17.87
N LEU A 274 1.75 4.77 17.58
CA LEU A 274 0.45 4.58 16.92
C LEU A 274 0.44 5.06 15.45
N GLN A 275 1.60 5.42 14.88
CA GLN A 275 1.74 5.83 13.49
C GLN A 275 2.35 4.72 12.64
N ALA A 276 1.51 4.01 11.88
CA ALA A 276 1.97 3.02 10.92
C ALA A 276 2.76 3.68 9.76
N SER A 277 3.87 3.04 9.38
CA SER A 277 4.68 3.38 8.21
C SER A 277 4.24 2.59 6.98
N PHE A 278 4.00 3.29 5.87
CA PHE A 278 3.69 2.71 4.56
C PHE A 278 4.95 2.74 3.68
N THR A 279 5.42 1.58 3.23
CA THR A 279 6.63 1.48 2.40
C THR A 279 6.38 0.70 1.13
N ARG A 280 6.91 1.21 0.01
CA ARG A 280 6.85 0.54 -1.30
C ARG A 280 8.05 -0.38 -1.48
N GLY A 281 7.83 -1.51 -2.14
CA GLY A 281 8.90 -2.36 -2.68
C GLY A 281 8.43 -3.17 -3.89
N ILE A 282 9.24 -4.17 -4.26
CA ILE A 282 8.95 -5.16 -5.29
C ILE A 282 9.19 -6.58 -4.75
N ILE A 283 8.53 -7.57 -5.36
CA ILE A 283 8.90 -8.98 -5.16
C ILE A 283 10.22 -9.27 -5.88
N ASN A 284 11.31 -9.47 -5.14
CA ASN A 284 12.63 -9.78 -5.68
C ASN A 284 12.80 -11.27 -6.02
N ALA A 285 12.28 -12.14 -5.15
CA ALA A 285 12.39 -13.58 -5.29
C ALA A 285 11.23 -14.30 -4.59
N LEU A 286 11.08 -15.58 -4.91
CA LEU A 286 10.25 -16.52 -4.17
C LEU A 286 11.21 -17.54 -3.53
N LYS A 287 11.29 -17.55 -2.21
CA LYS A 287 12.20 -18.43 -1.44
C LYS A 287 11.41 -19.59 -0.88
N SER A 288 11.84 -20.83 -1.12
CA SER A 288 11.24 -21.99 -0.45
C SER A 288 11.45 -21.88 1.06
N THR A 289 10.45 -22.31 1.82
CA THR A 289 10.57 -22.59 3.25
C THR A 289 11.53 -23.74 3.52
N GLU A 290 12.00 -23.91 4.75
CA GLU A 290 13.00 -24.95 5.09
C GLU A 290 12.49 -26.37 4.77
N MET A 291 11.24 -26.65 5.15
CA MET A 291 10.54 -27.90 4.79
C MET A 291 10.10 -27.95 3.31
N GLY A 292 10.20 -26.84 2.58
CA GLY A 292 9.84 -26.75 1.15
C GLY A 292 8.34 -26.78 0.84
N GLU A 293 7.47 -26.63 1.86
CA GLU A 293 6.01 -26.70 1.71
C GLU A 293 5.42 -25.56 0.86
N PHE A 294 5.95 -24.34 1.01
CA PHE A 294 5.50 -23.17 0.26
C PHE A 294 6.67 -22.22 -0.02
N LYS A 295 6.37 -21.03 -0.57
CA LYS A 295 7.38 -20.01 -0.84
C LYS A 295 7.05 -18.69 -0.18
N LEU A 296 8.02 -18.15 0.57
CA LEU A 296 8.00 -16.79 1.08
C LEU A 296 8.25 -15.79 -0.06
N TYR A 297 7.56 -14.66 0.01
CA TYR A 297 7.85 -13.49 -0.81
C TYR A 297 9.07 -12.76 -0.26
N GLN A 298 10.16 -12.68 -1.01
CA GLN A 298 11.29 -11.80 -0.69
C GLN A 298 11.08 -10.43 -1.34
N LEU A 299 11.22 -9.35 -0.57
CA LEU A 299 11.01 -7.97 -1.01
C LEU A 299 12.09 -7.00 -0.49
N ASP A 300 12.19 -5.83 -1.12
CA ASP A 300 13.11 -4.71 -0.80
C ASP A 300 12.41 -3.53 -0.10
N ALA A 301 11.12 -3.66 0.23
CA ALA A 301 10.43 -2.63 1.00
C ALA A 301 11.08 -2.51 2.39
N LYS A 302 11.37 -1.28 2.81
CA LYS A 302 11.93 -1.03 4.13
C LYS A 302 10.92 -1.41 5.20
N ILE A 303 11.27 -2.41 5.99
CA ILE A 303 10.61 -2.81 7.23
C ILE A 303 11.66 -2.91 8.34
N SER A 304 11.21 -3.10 9.57
CA SER A 304 12.05 -3.55 10.68
C SER A 304 11.18 -4.25 11.73
N GLN A 305 11.80 -4.72 12.82
CA GLN A 305 11.11 -5.31 13.97
C GLN A 305 9.87 -4.49 14.36
N GLY A 306 8.77 -5.17 14.64
CA GLY A 306 7.45 -4.55 14.88
C GLY A 306 6.58 -4.37 13.63
N SER A 307 7.15 -4.42 12.41
CA SER A 307 6.39 -4.48 11.15
C SER A 307 5.77 -5.87 10.91
N SER A 308 6.32 -6.90 11.55
CA SER A 308 5.86 -8.29 11.54
C SER A 308 4.37 -8.39 11.88
N GLY A 309 3.64 -9.13 11.05
CA GLY A 309 2.18 -9.31 11.07
C GLY A 309 1.42 -8.23 10.30
N GLY A 310 2.09 -7.17 9.85
CA GLY A 310 1.51 -6.13 8.99
C GLY A 310 1.25 -6.65 7.57
N PRO A 311 0.27 -6.09 6.83
CA PRO A 311 -0.11 -6.62 5.53
C PRO A 311 0.91 -6.26 4.45
N LEU A 312 1.18 -7.24 3.58
CA LEU A 312 1.71 -7.01 2.24
C LEU A 312 0.55 -6.82 1.27
N LEU A 313 0.52 -5.70 0.57
CA LEU A 313 -0.60 -5.21 -0.24
C LEU A 313 -0.25 -5.15 -1.73
N ASP A 314 -1.24 -5.39 -2.60
CA ASP A 314 -1.14 -5.06 -4.02
C ASP A 314 -1.53 -3.60 -4.33
N GLU A 315 -1.39 -3.19 -5.60
CA GLU A 315 -1.79 -1.87 -6.13
C GLU A 315 -3.31 -1.57 -6.03
N LYS A 316 -4.12 -2.48 -5.48
CA LYS A 316 -5.54 -2.28 -5.19
C LYS A 316 -5.82 -2.20 -3.68
N GLY A 317 -4.83 -2.43 -2.83
CA GLY A 317 -5.00 -2.53 -1.38
C GLY A 317 -5.56 -3.87 -0.90
N ASN A 318 -5.50 -4.94 -1.71
CA ASN A 318 -5.83 -6.28 -1.24
C ASN A 318 -4.65 -6.88 -0.48
N ILE A 319 -4.93 -7.63 0.60
CA ILE A 319 -3.92 -8.42 1.31
C ILE A 319 -3.44 -9.55 0.39
N LYS A 320 -2.13 -9.54 0.13
CA LYS A 320 -1.38 -10.55 -0.63
C LYS A 320 -0.50 -11.42 0.24
N GLY A 321 -0.24 -11.01 1.47
CA GLY A 321 0.49 -11.76 2.49
C GLY A 321 0.60 -10.98 3.79
N LEU A 322 1.31 -11.54 4.77
CA LEU A 322 1.74 -10.83 5.99
C LEU A 322 3.26 -10.77 6.02
N ILE A 323 3.81 -9.62 6.38
CA ILE A 323 5.23 -9.44 6.72
C ILE A 323 5.55 -10.39 7.89
N THR A 324 6.64 -11.14 7.83
CA THR A 324 7.08 -12.04 8.92
C THR A 324 8.45 -11.62 9.45
N SER A 325 9.50 -11.96 8.71
CA SER A 325 10.89 -11.80 9.10
C SER A 325 11.65 -10.86 8.17
N GLN A 326 12.89 -10.57 8.56
CA GLN A 326 13.89 -9.87 7.77
C GLN A 326 15.16 -10.72 7.74
N THR A 327 16.05 -10.45 6.80
CA THR A 327 17.42 -10.98 6.76
C THR A 327 18.11 -10.85 8.13
N SER A 328 18.89 -11.85 8.56
CA SER A 328 19.50 -11.86 9.90
C SER A 328 20.51 -10.72 10.09
N GLU A 329 20.79 -10.30 11.34
CA GLU A 329 21.71 -9.17 11.61
C GLU A 329 23.09 -9.36 10.96
N PHE A 330 23.62 -10.58 11.03
CA PHE A 330 24.91 -10.97 10.41
C PHE A 330 24.91 -10.90 8.87
N GLU A 331 23.76 -11.13 8.24
CA GLU A 331 23.58 -10.97 6.79
C GLU A 331 23.33 -9.49 6.42
N GLN A 332 22.67 -8.71 7.28
CA GLN A 332 22.51 -7.26 7.13
C GLN A 332 23.85 -6.52 7.17
N GLU A 333 24.75 -6.91 8.08
CA GLU A 333 26.14 -6.42 8.14
C GLU A 333 26.93 -6.70 6.85
N ARG A 334 26.59 -7.80 6.15
CA ARG A 334 27.15 -8.15 4.83
C ARG A 334 26.47 -7.44 3.66
N GLY A 335 25.44 -6.64 3.94
CA GLY A 335 24.73 -5.79 2.98
C GLY A 335 23.41 -6.35 2.48
N ASP A 336 23.06 -7.60 2.80
CA ASP A 336 21.78 -8.19 2.40
C ASP A 336 20.66 -7.69 3.34
N ASN A 337 19.77 -6.87 2.81
CA ASN A 337 18.70 -6.22 3.57
C ASN A 337 17.36 -6.53 2.91
N PHE A 338 16.91 -7.77 3.05
CA PHE A 338 15.63 -8.22 2.51
C PHE A 338 14.59 -8.45 3.59
N ALA A 339 13.35 -8.29 3.16
CA ALA A 339 12.15 -8.52 3.93
C ALA A 339 11.42 -9.77 3.41
N PHE A 340 10.76 -10.51 4.29
CA PHE A 340 10.01 -11.70 3.94
C PHE A 340 8.54 -11.58 4.33
N ALA A 341 7.67 -12.15 3.49
CA ALA A 341 6.24 -12.19 3.75
C ALA A 341 5.62 -13.56 3.40
N ILE A 342 4.74 -14.03 4.28
CA ILE A 342 3.94 -15.25 4.14
C ILE A 342 2.82 -14.98 3.13
N PRO A 343 2.62 -15.81 2.10
CA PRO A 343 1.55 -15.62 1.13
C PRO A 343 0.14 -15.70 1.71
N SER A 344 -0.78 -14.89 1.15
CA SER A 344 -2.21 -14.86 1.48
C SER A 344 -2.95 -16.20 1.43
N PRO A 345 -2.59 -17.22 0.60
CA PRO A 345 -3.13 -18.57 0.74
C PRO A 345 -2.93 -19.16 2.16
N ILE A 346 -1.75 -19.00 2.78
CA ILE A 346 -1.49 -19.50 4.14
C ILE A 346 -2.34 -18.76 5.18
N VAL A 347 -2.55 -17.45 5.01
CA VAL A 347 -3.47 -16.64 5.82
C VAL A 347 -4.91 -17.17 5.69
N LYS A 348 -5.30 -17.60 4.48
CA LYS A 348 -6.63 -18.15 4.21
C LYS A 348 -6.81 -19.55 4.78
N ASP A 349 -5.79 -20.40 4.75
CA ASP A 349 -5.80 -21.72 5.42
C ASP A 349 -6.04 -21.54 6.93
N ALA A 350 -5.35 -20.60 7.58
CA ALA A 350 -5.52 -20.31 9.01
C ALA A 350 -6.94 -19.81 9.34
N LEU A 351 -7.50 -18.94 8.48
CA LEU A 351 -8.89 -18.50 8.60
C LEU A 351 -9.89 -19.64 8.41
N ASP A 352 -9.65 -20.55 7.45
CA ASP A 352 -10.50 -21.73 7.23
C ASP A 352 -10.43 -22.72 8.39
N ALA A 353 -9.24 -22.96 8.94
CA ALA A 353 -9.05 -23.78 10.14
C ALA A 353 -9.79 -23.19 11.36
N ALA A 354 -9.79 -21.86 11.48
CA ALA A 354 -10.56 -21.12 12.49
C ALA A 354 -12.06 -21.00 12.17
N SER A 355 -12.53 -21.48 11.01
CA SER A 355 -13.90 -21.31 10.51
C SER A 355 -14.37 -19.84 10.39
N ILE A 356 -13.47 -18.95 9.94
CA ILE A 356 -13.70 -17.51 9.79
C ILE A 356 -13.76 -17.13 8.31
N GLU A 357 -14.86 -16.53 7.87
CA GLU A 357 -14.94 -15.91 6.55
C GLU A 357 -14.39 -14.47 6.59
N PRO A 358 -13.29 -14.15 5.85
CA PRO A 358 -12.81 -12.78 5.73
C PRO A 358 -13.74 -11.94 4.85
N ALA A 359 -13.92 -10.67 5.19
CA ALA A 359 -14.81 -9.77 4.46
C ALA A 359 -14.28 -8.33 4.50
N ALA A 360 -14.30 -7.64 3.34
CA ALA A 360 -13.95 -6.23 3.27
C ALA A 360 -15.00 -5.37 3.99
N GLY A 361 -14.56 -4.45 4.84
CA GLY A 361 -15.43 -3.57 5.63
C GLY A 361 -16.05 -2.43 4.83
N ALA A 362 -17.08 -1.81 5.42
CA ALA A 362 -17.81 -0.71 4.80
C ALA A 362 -16.89 0.50 4.47
N PHE A 363 -15.88 0.77 5.29
CA PHE A 363 -14.87 1.80 5.03
C PHE A 363 -14.18 1.60 3.68
N TYR A 364 -13.54 0.45 3.47
CA TYR A 364 -12.81 0.14 2.24
C TYR A 364 -13.72 0.20 1.01
N GLN A 365 -14.89 -0.46 1.07
CA GLN A 365 -15.83 -0.51 -0.05
C GLN A 365 -16.36 0.88 -0.44
N ASN A 366 -16.72 1.70 0.55
CA ASN A 366 -17.27 3.03 0.30
C ASN A 366 -16.19 4.03 -0.10
N LEU A 367 -15.00 4.00 0.51
CA LEU A 367 -13.89 4.87 0.12
C LEU A 367 -13.44 4.59 -1.32
N LEU A 368 -13.27 3.32 -1.70
CA LEU A 368 -12.91 2.92 -3.07
C LEU A 368 -13.97 3.38 -4.09
N SER A 369 -15.25 3.13 -3.80
CA SER A 369 -16.38 3.57 -4.65
C SER A 369 -16.50 5.10 -4.73
N GLY A 370 -16.14 5.81 -3.66
CA GLY A 370 -16.08 7.27 -3.62
C GLY A 370 -14.93 7.83 -4.46
N ILE A 371 -13.73 7.25 -4.38
CA ILE A 371 -12.56 7.62 -5.19
C ILE A 371 -12.86 7.40 -6.68
N GLU A 372 -13.46 6.26 -7.05
CA GLU A 372 -13.93 6.00 -8.41
C GLU A 372 -14.92 7.07 -8.88
N SER A 373 -15.93 7.38 -8.07
CA SER A 373 -16.96 8.38 -8.40
C SER A 373 -16.37 9.79 -8.56
N LEU A 374 -15.42 10.17 -7.70
CA LEU A 374 -14.67 11.43 -7.77
C LEU A 374 -13.84 11.51 -9.05
N ARG A 375 -13.16 10.43 -9.47
CA ARG A 375 -12.41 10.36 -10.74
C ARG A 375 -13.33 10.51 -11.96
N GLN A 376 -14.57 10.01 -11.87
CA GLN A 376 -15.64 10.23 -12.85
C GLN A 376 -16.30 11.62 -12.73
N LYS A 377 -15.82 12.50 -11.84
CA LYS A 377 -16.39 13.81 -11.47
C LYS A 377 -17.85 13.77 -10.96
N ARG A 378 -18.35 12.60 -10.56
CA ARG A 378 -19.70 12.35 -10.02
C ARG A 378 -19.70 12.66 -8.51
N CYS A 379 -19.50 13.93 -8.19
CA CYS A 379 -19.19 14.39 -6.83
C CYS A 379 -20.34 14.15 -5.85
N LYS A 380 -21.60 14.24 -6.27
CA LYS A 380 -22.75 13.92 -5.42
C LYS A 380 -22.77 12.45 -5.00
N VAL A 381 -22.43 11.54 -5.90
CA VAL A 381 -22.31 10.10 -5.57
C VAL A 381 -21.09 9.86 -4.69
N ALA A 382 -19.96 10.48 -5.02
CA ALA A 382 -18.72 10.37 -4.26
C ALA A 382 -18.89 10.84 -2.80
N LEU A 383 -19.53 11.99 -2.58
CA LEU A 383 -19.82 12.53 -1.24
C LEU A 383 -20.69 11.58 -0.42
N THR A 384 -21.78 11.04 -0.99
CA THR A 384 -22.61 10.03 -0.30
C THR A 384 -21.79 8.77 0.07
N LYS A 385 -20.81 8.40 -0.75
CA LYS A 385 -19.89 7.30 -0.45
C LYS A 385 -18.88 7.65 0.64
N PHE A 386 -18.27 8.84 0.62
CA PHE A 386 -17.38 9.28 1.70
C PHE A 386 -18.12 9.44 3.03
N GLU A 387 -19.37 9.91 3.02
CA GLU A 387 -20.24 9.92 4.21
C GLU A 387 -20.49 8.50 4.74
N ALA A 388 -20.84 7.54 3.86
CA ALA A 388 -21.03 6.14 4.25
C ALA A 388 -19.72 5.46 4.73
N ALA A 389 -18.55 5.92 4.29
CA ALA A 389 -17.26 5.44 4.81
C ALA A 389 -17.00 5.91 6.26
N ARG A 390 -17.68 6.96 6.74
CA ARG A 390 -17.58 7.42 8.14
C ARG A 390 -18.29 6.48 9.13
N ASP A 391 -19.19 5.63 8.66
CA ASP A 391 -19.86 4.60 9.47
C ASP A 391 -18.95 3.36 9.66
N THR A 392 -17.77 3.62 10.20
CA THR A 392 -16.77 2.63 10.63
C THR A 392 -16.49 2.85 12.12
N HIS A 393 -15.86 1.89 12.78
CA HIS A 393 -15.55 2.03 14.21
C HIS A 393 -14.67 3.26 14.48
N GLY A 394 -15.14 4.16 15.36
CA GLY A 394 -14.60 5.51 15.49
C GLY A 394 -13.12 5.56 15.87
N ALA A 395 -12.65 4.61 16.70
CA ALA A 395 -11.25 4.49 17.09
C ALA A 395 -10.32 4.21 15.89
N PHE A 396 -10.80 3.45 14.90
CA PHE A 396 -10.02 3.02 13.73
C PHE A 396 -10.22 3.94 12.51
N LEU A 397 -11.08 4.96 12.60
CA LEU A 397 -11.25 5.93 11.51
C LEU A 397 -10.11 6.94 11.54
N ALA A 398 -9.18 6.85 10.60
CA ALA A 398 -8.21 7.92 10.34
C ALA A 398 -8.96 9.21 9.95
N SER A 399 -9.09 10.16 10.89
CA SER A 399 -10.00 11.31 10.82
C SER A 399 -9.82 12.16 9.56
N ASP A 400 -8.58 12.25 9.09
CA ASP A 400 -8.16 13.22 8.07
C ASP A 400 -8.21 12.63 6.65
N THR A 401 -8.30 11.30 6.52
CA THR A 401 -8.24 10.58 5.24
C THR A 401 -9.35 11.00 4.28
N LEU A 402 -10.59 11.17 4.76
CA LEU A 402 -11.74 11.50 3.92
C LEU A 402 -11.77 12.98 3.50
N GLY A 403 -11.18 13.87 4.30
CA GLY A 403 -11.30 15.33 4.12
C GLY A 403 -10.77 15.82 2.78
N LYS A 404 -9.65 15.27 2.31
CA LYS A 404 -9.04 15.66 1.02
C LYS A 404 -9.91 15.31 -0.20
N TYR A 405 -10.62 14.18 -0.14
CA TYR A 405 -11.50 13.73 -1.21
C TYR A 405 -12.84 14.50 -1.23
N ILE A 406 -13.38 14.79 -0.05
CA ILE A 406 -14.56 15.66 0.11
C ILE A 406 -14.25 17.05 -0.44
N ALA A 407 -13.13 17.66 -0.02
CA ALA A 407 -12.68 18.97 -0.52
C ALA A 407 -12.34 18.96 -2.03
N ALA A 408 -11.98 17.82 -2.62
CA ALA A 408 -11.82 17.68 -4.08
C ALA A 408 -13.18 17.68 -4.80
N CYS A 409 -14.19 17.03 -4.24
CA CYS A 409 -15.56 17.06 -4.73
C CYS A 409 -16.18 18.46 -4.64
N GLU A 410 -16.05 19.14 -3.50
CA GLU A 410 -16.56 20.50 -3.29
C GLU A 410 -16.02 21.48 -4.34
N ARG A 411 -14.69 21.49 -4.57
CA ARG A 411 -14.05 22.32 -5.62
C ARG A 411 -14.54 22.01 -7.03
N LEU A 412 -14.90 20.76 -7.34
CA LEU A 412 -15.47 20.38 -8.64
C LEU A 412 -16.92 20.85 -8.81
N ILE A 413 -17.70 20.83 -7.73
CA ILE A 413 -19.07 21.36 -7.68
C ILE A 413 -19.04 22.89 -7.83
N GLU A 414 -18.25 23.59 -7.00
CA GLU A 414 -18.11 25.06 -7.03
C GLU A 414 -17.64 25.58 -8.40
N SER A 415 -16.71 24.88 -9.05
CA SER A 415 -16.21 25.25 -10.37
C SER A 415 -17.12 24.82 -11.54
N GLY A 416 -18.29 24.23 -11.28
CA GLY A 416 -19.23 23.78 -12.30
C GLY A 416 -18.68 22.67 -13.21
N LYS A 417 -17.75 21.86 -12.69
CA LYS A 417 -17.05 20.77 -13.40
C LYS A 417 -17.53 19.38 -13.00
N SER A 418 -18.38 19.28 -11.97
CA SER A 418 -19.00 18.03 -11.57
C SER A 418 -20.04 17.56 -12.61
N ILE A 419 -20.17 16.24 -12.76
CA ILE A 419 -21.04 15.56 -13.73
C ILE A 419 -22.03 14.71 -12.94
N ASP A 420 -22.98 15.36 -12.26
CA ASP A 420 -23.91 14.69 -11.33
C ASP A 420 -25.25 14.31 -11.96
N SER A 421 -25.56 14.81 -13.16
CA SER A 421 -26.77 14.46 -13.90
C SER A 421 -26.49 13.92 -15.31
N ARG A 422 -27.45 13.15 -15.84
CA ARG A 422 -27.47 12.74 -17.26
C ARG A 422 -27.48 13.91 -18.24
N PHE A 423 -27.93 15.09 -17.80
CA PHE A 423 -27.90 16.30 -18.61
C PHE A 423 -26.49 16.88 -18.72
N ASP A 424 -25.71 16.84 -17.63
CA ASP A 424 -24.29 17.26 -17.63
C ASP A 424 -23.44 16.32 -18.48
N GLU A 425 -23.69 15.02 -18.38
CA GLU A 425 -23.08 13.96 -19.22
C GLU A 425 -23.39 14.20 -20.71
N THR A 426 -24.62 14.61 -21.03
CA THR A 426 -25.03 15.01 -22.40
C THR A 426 -24.34 16.30 -22.85
N ILE A 427 -24.16 17.28 -21.96
CA ILE A 427 -23.48 18.55 -22.27
C ILE A 427 -21.97 18.36 -22.46
N GLU A 428 -21.30 17.51 -21.69
CA GLU A 428 -19.88 17.21 -21.91
C GLU A 428 -19.68 16.47 -23.25
N PHE A 429 -20.56 15.50 -23.56
CA PHE A 429 -20.60 14.88 -24.89
C PHE A 429 -20.79 15.92 -26.02
N LEU A 430 -21.75 16.85 -25.87
CA LEU A 430 -22.01 17.94 -26.84
C LEU A 430 -20.84 18.92 -26.99
N LYS A 431 -19.95 19.03 -25.99
CA LYS A 431 -18.68 19.79 -26.08
C LYS A 431 -17.58 19.03 -26.82
N THR A 432 -17.62 17.69 -26.80
CA THR A 432 -16.62 16.84 -27.50
C THR A 432 -16.93 16.59 -28.97
N VAL A 433 -18.19 16.72 -29.42
CA VAL A 433 -18.50 16.74 -30.86
C VAL A 433 -18.03 18.04 -31.50
N GLY A 434 -16.92 17.95 -32.24
CA GLY A 434 -16.28 19.08 -32.89
C GLY A 434 -17.16 19.84 -33.90
N PRO A 435 -16.72 21.03 -34.36
CA PRO A 435 -17.55 21.99 -35.10
C PRO A 435 -18.18 21.45 -36.39
N LEU A 436 -17.62 20.38 -36.97
CA LEU A 436 -18.19 19.70 -38.14
C LEU A 436 -19.58 19.09 -37.87
N PHE A 437 -19.83 18.57 -36.67
CA PHE A 437 -21.14 18.03 -36.29
C PHE A 437 -22.23 19.11 -36.27
N TRP A 438 -21.91 20.27 -35.67
CA TRP A 438 -22.77 21.44 -35.65
C TRP A 438 -22.99 22.05 -37.03
N LEU A 439 -21.98 22.04 -37.90
CA LEU A 439 -22.13 22.43 -39.32
C LEU A 439 -23.11 21.51 -40.07
N ILE A 440 -23.03 20.19 -39.86
CA ILE A 440 -23.94 19.23 -40.50
C ILE A 440 -25.38 19.46 -40.04
N ILE A 441 -25.61 19.63 -38.73
CA ILE A 441 -26.94 19.97 -38.18
C ILE A 441 -27.45 21.29 -38.78
N GLY A 442 -26.61 22.32 -38.84
CA GLY A 442 -26.96 23.61 -39.45
C GLY A 442 -27.38 23.49 -40.92
N VAL A 443 -26.61 22.75 -41.73
CA VAL A 443 -26.92 22.51 -43.14
C VAL A 443 -28.22 21.73 -43.32
N VAL A 444 -28.49 20.72 -42.49
CA VAL A 444 -29.73 19.94 -42.54
C VAL A 444 -30.94 20.80 -42.17
N LEU A 445 -30.84 21.63 -41.11
CA LEU A 445 -31.93 22.53 -40.70
C LEU A 445 -32.20 23.61 -41.77
N ILE A 446 -31.16 24.23 -42.34
CA ILE A 446 -31.29 25.22 -43.42
C ILE A 446 -31.87 24.57 -44.68
N GLY A 447 -31.40 23.38 -45.06
CA GLY A 447 -31.93 22.62 -46.19
C GLY A 447 -33.40 22.23 -46.01
N GLY A 448 -33.80 21.80 -44.82
CA GLY A 448 -35.19 21.51 -44.46
C GLY A 448 -36.07 22.75 -44.53
N ALA A 449 -35.63 23.87 -43.96
CA ALA A 449 -36.33 25.15 -44.03
C ALA A 449 -36.50 25.66 -45.47
N LEU A 450 -35.44 25.59 -46.30
CA LEU A 450 -35.50 25.91 -47.72
C LEU A 450 -36.45 24.97 -48.48
N GLY A 451 -36.45 23.68 -48.16
CA GLY A 451 -37.42 22.71 -48.72
C GLY A 451 -38.86 23.09 -48.41
N ILE A 452 -39.16 23.44 -47.15
CA ILE A 452 -40.49 23.92 -46.72
C ILE A 452 -40.87 25.22 -47.45
N ILE A 453 -39.94 26.17 -47.58
CA ILE A 453 -40.16 27.43 -48.32
C ILE A 453 -40.44 27.14 -49.80
N VAL A 454 -39.68 26.26 -50.45
CA VAL A 454 -39.91 25.85 -51.86
C VAL A 454 -41.27 25.18 -52.02
N ILE A 455 -41.67 24.29 -51.11
CA ILE A 455 -43.00 23.66 -51.11
C ILE A 455 -44.11 24.70 -50.92
N ALA A 456 -43.91 25.68 -50.02
CA ALA A 456 -44.86 26.78 -49.80
C ALA A 456 -44.98 27.72 -51.02
N VAL A 457 -43.86 28.03 -51.69
CA VAL A 457 -43.82 28.82 -52.93
C VAL A 457 -44.46 28.07 -54.10
N LEU A 458 -44.24 26.76 -54.21
CA LEU A 458 -44.91 25.91 -55.20
C LEU A 458 -46.42 25.84 -54.95
N LYS A 459 -46.86 25.66 -53.69
CA LYS A 459 -48.28 25.78 -53.31
C LYS A 459 -48.88 27.15 -53.66
N ARG A 460 -48.16 28.26 -53.40
CA ARG A 460 -48.58 29.61 -53.80
C ARG A 460 -48.68 29.77 -55.32
N ARG A 461 -47.75 29.20 -56.11
CA ARG A 461 -47.81 29.25 -57.58
C ARG A 461 -48.97 28.44 -58.15
N VAL A 462 -49.25 27.25 -57.61
CA VAL A 462 -50.44 26.46 -58.00
C VAL A 462 -51.71 27.26 -57.73
N ARG A 463 -51.82 27.88 -56.54
CA ARG A 463 -52.98 28.74 -56.19
C ARG A 463 -53.11 29.98 -57.08
N HIS A 464 -52.01 30.63 -57.46
CA HIS A 464 -52.02 31.71 -58.47
C HIS A 464 -52.38 31.25 -59.89
N THR A 465 -52.35 29.95 -60.18
CA THR A 465 -52.80 29.43 -61.48
C THR A 465 -54.32 29.35 -61.56
N GLU A 466 -55.03 29.37 -60.42
CA GLU A 466 -56.50 29.38 -60.33
C GLU A 466 -57.07 30.81 -60.30
N GLU A 467 -56.31 31.81 -59.83
CA GLU A 467 -56.74 33.22 -59.79
C GLU A 467 -56.43 34.00 -61.08
N SER A 468 -55.68 33.42 -62.03
CA SER A 468 -55.34 34.05 -63.32
C SER A 468 -56.48 33.99 -64.37
N ALA A 469 -57.74 34.03 -63.90
CA ALA A 469 -58.96 34.08 -64.72
C ALA A 469 -59.83 35.31 -64.41
N ALA A 470 -59.26 36.38 -63.83
CA ALA A 470 -59.94 37.67 -63.66
C ALA A 470 -58.96 38.87 -63.60
N GLY A 471 -59.38 39.99 -64.20
CA GLY A 471 -58.95 41.34 -63.78
C GLY A 471 -57.70 41.94 -64.43
N LEU A 472 -57.91 42.75 -65.48
CA LEU A 472 -56.92 43.71 -65.97
C LEU A 472 -56.78 44.91 -65.01
N SER A 473 -55.56 45.48 -64.92
CA SER A 473 -55.22 46.85 -65.39
C SER A 473 -54.20 47.62 -64.52
N GLN A 474 -53.29 48.35 -65.22
CA GLN A 474 -52.54 49.56 -64.79
C GLN A 474 -51.56 49.45 -63.58
N SER A 475 -50.50 50.27 -63.44
CA SER A 475 -49.73 51.13 -64.36
C SER A 475 -48.53 51.76 -63.61
N ALA A 476 -47.30 51.72 -64.18
CA ALA A 476 -46.13 52.59 -63.91
C ALA A 476 -45.61 52.74 -62.43
N ASP A 477 -44.42 53.27 -62.11
CA ASP A 477 -43.43 53.98 -62.94
C ASP A 477 -41.96 53.89 -62.42
N ASP A 478 -41.04 54.11 -63.36
CA ASP A 478 -39.66 54.68 -63.35
C ASP A 478 -38.46 54.24 -62.43
N THR A 479 -37.29 54.85 -62.72
CA THR A 479 -35.93 54.23 -62.69
C THR A 479 -34.81 55.01 -61.88
N PRO A 480 -33.48 55.10 -62.21
CA PRO A 480 -32.40 54.53 -61.34
C PRO A 480 -31.12 55.42 -61.08
N LYS A 481 -30.00 54.80 -60.60
CA LYS A 481 -28.53 55.21 -60.50
C LYS A 481 -27.99 55.23 -59.04
N GLY A 482 -26.70 55.12 -58.65
CA GLY A 482 -25.40 54.87 -59.33
C GLY A 482 -24.37 56.02 -59.15
N GLY A 483 -23.08 55.87 -58.74
CA GLY A 483 -22.23 54.73 -58.28
C GLY A 483 -20.71 55.09 -58.16
N GLY A 484 -19.85 54.27 -57.51
CA GLY A 484 -18.38 54.48 -57.30
C GLY A 484 -17.96 54.80 -55.83
N THR A 485 -16.69 54.92 -55.36
CA THR A 485 -15.34 54.54 -55.88
C THR A 485 -14.21 54.73 -54.81
N SER A 486 -13.36 53.70 -54.59
CA SER A 486 -11.86 53.69 -54.48
C SER A 486 -10.95 54.50 -53.48
N LEU A 487 -10.07 53.75 -52.75
CA LEU A 487 -8.60 53.96 -52.47
C LEU A 487 -8.12 54.98 -51.36
N PRO A 488 -6.80 55.07 -50.95
CA PRO A 488 -5.98 54.08 -50.18
C PRO A 488 -4.94 54.66 -49.15
N GLY A 489 -4.10 53.84 -48.46
CA GLY A 489 -2.68 54.21 -48.13
C GLY A 489 -2.00 53.84 -46.78
N GLY A 490 -0.77 53.27 -46.83
CA GLY A 490 0.34 53.30 -45.83
C GLY A 490 0.27 52.42 -44.54
N GLY A 491 1.35 51.92 -43.91
CA GLY A 491 2.78 51.74 -44.31
C GLY A 491 3.81 51.59 -43.14
N ILE A 492 4.67 50.54 -43.17
CA ILE A 492 6.00 50.33 -42.46
C ILE A 492 5.95 50.31 -40.89
N THR A 493 6.78 49.61 -40.06
CA THR A 493 8.17 49.06 -40.09
C THR A 493 8.37 47.73 -39.34
N ARG A 494 9.57 47.14 -39.47
CA ARG A 494 10.06 45.89 -38.82
C ARG A 494 11.49 46.12 -38.30
N GLY A 495 11.87 45.57 -37.15
CA GLY A 495 13.22 45.68 -36.58
C GLY A 495 13.57 44.53 -35.63
N ASN A 496 14.84 44.09 -35.64
CA ASN A 496 15.39 42.96 -34.85
C ASN A 496 16.27 43.46 -33.69
N LEU A 497 16.47 42.61 -32.65
CA LEU A 497 17.75 42.24 -32.00
C LEU A 497 17.66 42.06 -30.47
N ALA A 498 18.01 40.85 -29.99
CA ALA A 498 18.60 40.52 -28.68
C ALA A 498 19.05 39.04 -28.75
N HIS A 499 20.31 38.66 -28.94
CA HIS A 499 21.51 38.67 -28.08
C HIS A 499 21.53 37.71 -26.88
N GLU A 500 22.63 36.95 -26.79
CA GLU A 500 22.89 35.85 -25.85
C GLU A 500 23.43 36.33 -24.49
N ARG A 501 23.37 35.46 -23.47
CA ARG A 501 24.47 35.25 -22.50
C ARG A 501 24.29 33.99 -21.65
N LYS A 502 25.32 33.14 -21.65
CA LYS A 502 25.76 32.24 -20.55
C LYS A 502 26.99 32.91 -19.88
N PRO A 503 27.50 32.50 -18.70
CA PRO A 503 27.51 31.14 -18.14
C PRO A 503 27.15 31.00 -16.65
N ALA A 504 27.02 29.75 -16.21
CA ALA A 504 26.88 29.37 -14.80
C ALA A 504 28.25 29.13 -14.15
N TYR A 505 28.37 29.45 -12.86
CA TYR A 505 29.56 29.17 -12.04
C TYR A 505 29.15 28.37 -10.80
N THR A 506 29.69 27.15 -10.73
CA THR A 506 30.23 26.45 -9.55
C THR A 506 29.76 26.86 -8.15
N ALA A 507 29.11 25.93 -7.41
CA ALA A 507 29.60 25.37 -6.13
C ALA A 507 28.50 24.64 -5.33
N PHE A 508 28.59 23.31 -5.22
CA PHE A 508 28.72 22.57 -3.95
C PHE A 508 28.81 21.06 -4.24
N LEU A 509 30.03 20.51 -4.19
CA LEU A 509 30.29 19.07 -4.19
C LEU A 509 31.28 18.80 -3.07
N THR A 510 30.81 18.17 -1.99
CA THR A 510 31.65 17.80 -0.85
C THR A 510 31.67 16.28 -0.74
N LYS A 511 32.84 15.67 -1.00
CA LYS A 511 33.15 14.29 -0.56
C LYS A 511 32.96 14.24 0.96
N ARG A 512 32.30 13.23 1.55
CA ARG A 512 32.66 11.80 1.57
C ARG A 512 34.13 11.55 1.96
N GLN A 513 34.45 11.88 3.21
CA GLN A 513 35.54 11.28 3.98
C GLN A 513 35.12 11.18 5.45
N GLU A 514 34.51 10.04 5.81
CA GLU A 514 34.55 9.52 7.17
C GLU A 514 34.94 8.05 7.05
N GLN A 515 36.24 7.76 7.21
CA GLN A 515 36.68 6.47 7.70
C GLN A 515 36.69 6.58 9.22
N LYS A 516 35.69 5.99 9.86
CA LYS A 516 35.80 5.45 11.21
C LYS A 516 35.64 3.94 11.10
N GLU A 517 36.74 3.27 10.76
CA GLU A 517 36.90 1.86 11.12
C GLU A 517 37.31 1.85 12.60
N GLU A 518 36.33 1.66 13.46
CA GLU A 518 36.51 1.57 14.91
C GLU A 518 35.59 0.45 15.41
N THR A 519 36.11 -0.78 15.34
CA THR A 519 35.73 -1.96 16.16
C THR A 519 36.65 -3.13 15.78
N VAL A 520 37.93 -3.03 16.17
CA VAL A 520 38.67 -4.25 16.53
C VAL A 520 38.42 -4.42 18.03
N HIS A 521 37.49 -5.31 18.39
CA HIS A 521 37.30 -5.70 19.79
C HIS A 521 38.57 -6.45 20.21
N THR A 522 39.40 -5.77 21.01
CA THR A 522 40.75 -6.22 21.39
C THR A 522 40.78 -6.68 22.84
N GLU A 523 41.86 -7.37 23.20
CA GLU A 523 42.31 -7.75 24.55
C GLU A 523 41.99 -6.73 25.67
N ALA A 524 41.93 -5.43 25.33
CA ALA A 524 41.51 -4.34 26.22
C ALA A 524 40.09 -4.49 26.83
N GLU A 525 39.10 -5.01 26.10
CA GLU A 525 37.74 -5.21 26.66
C GLU A 525 37.73 -6.31 27.72
N LEU A 526 38.47 -7.40 27.49
CA LEU A 526 38.64 -8.49 28.43
C LEU A 526 39.35 -8.04 29.72
N GLU A 527 40.40 -7.22 29.60
CA GLU A 527 41.04 -6.61 30.77
C GLU A 527 40.12 -5.62 31.50
N ALA A 528 39.30 -4.85 30.78
CA ALA A 528 38.33 -3.94 31.39
C ALA A 528 37.21 -4.69 32.16
N ILE A 529 36.73 -5.83 31.65
CA ILE A 529 35.77 -6.70 32.35
C ILE A 529 36.42 -7.35 33.58
N LYS A 530 37.66 -7.86 33.47
CA LYS A 530 38.41 -8.41 34.62
C LYS A 530 38.64 -7.35 35.70
N TYR A 531 38.96 -6.12 35.32
CA TYR A 531 39.09 -4.97 36.21
C TYR A 531 37.77 -4.70 36.94
N ALA A 532 36.67 -4.46 36.21
CA ALA A 532 35.37 -4.17 36.79
C ALA A 532 34.90 -5.28 37.76
N LYS A 533 35.11 -6.56 37.39
CA LYS A 533 34.81 -7.72 38.23
C LYS A 533 35.66 -7.80 39.51
N THR A 534 36.91 -7.31 39.46
CA THR A 534 37.81 -7.25 40.63
C THR A 534 37.38 -6.14 41.58
N GLU A 535 37.03 -4.96 41.06
CA GLU A 535 36.55 -3.83 41.86
C GLU A 535 35.18 -4.11 42.50
N LEU A 536 34.25 -4.76 41.79
CA LEU A 536 32.99 -5.24 42.36
C LEU A 536 33.22 -6.20 43.55
N LYS A 537 34.19 -7.13 43.43
CA LYS A 537 34.59 -8.03 44.52
C LYS A 537 35.28 -7.32 45.68
N ALA A 538 35.93 -6.19 45.43
CA ALA A 538 36.51 -5.32 46.46
C ALA A 538 35.47 -4.39 47.13
N GLY A 539 34.23 -4.39 46.66
CA GLY A 539 33.11 -3.65 47.26
C GLY A 539 32.92 -2.22 46.74
N TYR A 540 33.53 -1.88 45.60
CA TYR A 540 33.28 -0.60 44.92
C TYR A 540 31.89 -0.60 44.27
N LYS A 541 31.29 0.59 44.18
CA LYS A 541 29.98 0.75 43.54
C LYS A 541 30.11 0.88 42.03
N GLU A 542 29.04 0.49 41.34
CA GLU A 542 28.96 0.41 39.88
C GLU A 542 29.21 1.77 39.20
N ASP A 543 28.66 2.85 39.74
CA ASP A 543 28.85 4.23 39.29
C ASP A 543 30.33 4.64 39.34
N GLN A 544 31.04 4.27 40.41
CA GLN A 544 32.46 4.57 40.57
C GLN A 544 33.34 3.81 39.56
N ILE A 545 32.96 2.57 39.24
CA ILE A 545 33.69 1.73 38.27
C ILE A 545 33.39 2.18 36.84
N ILE A 546 32.15 2.56 36.52
CA ILE A 546 31.78 3.18 35.23
C ILE A 546 32.54 4.50 35.04
N GLU A 547 32.62 5.36 36.06
CA GLU A 547 33.45 6.57 35.98
C GLU A 547 34.95 6.27 35.79
N ALA A 548 35.49 5.23 36.45
CA ALA A 548 36.88 4.81 36.27
C ALA A 548 37.16 4.28 34.85
N LEU A 549 36.23 3.54 34.26
CA LEU A 549 36.29 3.11 32.86
C LEU A 549 36.22 4.31 31.91
N LYS A 550 35.28 5.24 32.12
CA LYS A 550 35.16 6.48 31.32
C LYS A 550 36.43 7.35 31.42
N ALA A 551 37.01 7.47 32.62
CA ALA A 551 38.29 8.16 32.84
C ALA A 551 39.48 7.46 32.17
N SER A 552 39.37 6.16 31.89
CA SER A 552 40.35 5.36 31.14
C SER A 552 40.14 5.40 29.61
N GLY A 553 39.17 6.19 29.12
CA GLY A 553 38.93 6.44 27.69
C GLY A 553 37.73 5.69 27.09
N TRP A 554 37.04 4.85 27.86
CA TRP A 554 35.85 4.15 27.37
C TRP A 554 34.66 5.11 27.16
N GLN A 555 33.91 4.92 26.07
CA GLN A 555 32.63 5.61 25.89
C GLN A 555 31.62 5.13 26.92
N GLU A 556 30.63 5.96 27.25
CA GLU A 556 29.63 5.70 28.31
C GLU A 556 28.87 4.38 28.09
N GLU A 557 28.31 4.19 26.89
CA GLU A 557 27.60 2.98 26.47
C GLU A 557 28.49 1.72 26.52
N ALA A 558 29.79 1.85 26.22
CA ALA A 558 30.76 0.75 26.33
C ALA A 558 31.12 0.45 27.80
N ALA A 559 31.26 1.47 28.66
CA ALA A 559 31.51 1.30 30.08
C ALA A 559 30.30 0.67 30.80
N GLU A 560 29.08 1.03 30.42
CA GLU A 560 27.84 0.39 30.89
C GLU A 560 27.74 -1.07 30.41
N LYS A 561 28.08 -1.36 29.15
CA LYS A 561 28.15 -2.73 28.61
C LYS A 561 29.20 -3.59 29.35
N ILE A 562 30.40 -3.05 29.60
CA ILE A 562 31.44 -3.72 30.41
C ILE A 562 30.95 -3.97 31.84
N MET A 563 30.27 -3.01 32.46
CA MET A 563 29.69 -3.14 33.79
C MET A 563 28.57 -4.19 33.82
N LEU A 564 27.72 -4.27 32.80
CA LEU A 564 26.70 -5.31 32.68
C LEU A 564 27.35 -6.70 32.60
N LEU A 565 28.34 -6.88 31.71
CA LEU A 565 29.08 -8.14 31.55
C LEU A 565 29.83 -8.53 32.84
N ALA A 566 30.38 -7.58 33.59
CA ALA A 566 31.08 -7.84 34.85
C ALA A 566 30.18 -8.36 35.99
N LYS A 567 28.86 -8.19 35.89
CA LYS A 567 27.85 -8.66 36.89
C LYS A 567 27.21 -10.01 36.57
N VAL A 568 27.28 -10.48 35.32
CA VAL A 568 26.50 -11.63 34.84
C VAL A 568 27.11 -13.00 35.24
N GLU A 569 28.26 -13.00 35.94
CA GLU A 569 28.93 -14.19 36.49
C GLU A 569 29.33 -14.07 37.99
#